data_AF-A0A821ZWD3-F1
#
_entry.id   AF-A0A821ZWD3-F1
#
_cell.length_a   1.000
_cell.length_b   1.000
_cell.length_c   1.000
_cell.angle_alpha   90.00
_cell.angle_beta   90.00
_cell.angle_gamma   90.00
#
_symmetry.space_group_name_H-M   'P 1'
#
loop_
_entity.id
_entity.type
_entity.pdbx_description
1 polymer ?
#
loop_
_entity_poly.entity_id
_entity_poly.type
_entity_poly.pdbx_seq_one_letter_code
_entity_poly.pdbx_strand_id
1 'polypeptide(L)'
;TRRWWLIVTLTQFHFLFYATRTLPNIFALVIALHSFAFWFSKREKSLVWTSAFAILIFRSELVILLGLILLQEVFIKQKFTFRNVLTNGLMASGSAIGLSILVDSWFWQRWLWPEGETFPFLWYFYSALPRALGAPLILLPIGLTINRNIRSLVLPNILFIIIYSILPHKELRFIIYTLPILNIPIAQ
;
A
#
# COMPACT_ATOMS: atom_id res chain seq x y z
N THR A 1 -19.05 11.95 9.38
CA THR A 1 -17.81 11.21 9.08
C THR A 1 -18.05 9.84 8.45
N ARG A 2 -18.41 8.75 9.17
CA ARG A 2 -18.49 7.39 8.57
C ARG A 2 -19.51 7.26 7.42
N ARG A 3 -20.72 7.84 7.57
CA ARG A 3 -21.77 7.80 6.53
C ARG A 3 -21.34 8.55 5.26
N TRP A 4 -20.73 9.71 5.39
CA TRP A 4 -20.19 10.49 4.27
C TRP A 4 -19.09 9.75 3.52
N TRP A 5 -18.17 9.11 4.25
CA TRP A 5 -17.12 8.30 3.65
C TRP A 5 -17.68 7.13 2.81
N LEU A 6 -18.74 6.47 3.32
CA LEU A 6 -19.43 5.41 2.59
C LEU A 6 -20.12 5.95 1.34
N ILE A 7 -20.85 7.06 1.43
CA ILE A 7 -21.53 7.67 0.29
C ILE A 7 -20.53 8.05 -0.80
N VAL A 8 -19.42 8.71 -0.46
CA VAL A 8 -18.38 9.08 -1.42
C VAL A 8 -17.78 7.83 -2.07
N THR A 9 -17.48 6.79 -1.30
CA THR A 9 -16.94 5.55 -1.85
C THR A 9 -17.94 4.84 -2.78
N LEU A 10 -19.24 4.86 -2.46
CA LEU A 10 -20.30 4.31 -3.30
C LEU A 10 -20.51 5.08 -4.61
N THR A 11 -20.18 6.37 -4.64
CA THR A 11 -20.23 7.17 -5.88
C THR A 11 -19.05 6.92 -6.83
N GLN A 12 -17.99 6.24 -6.38
CA GLN A 12 -16.79 5.98 -7.19
C GLN A 12 -17.01 4.77 -8.11
N PHE A 13 -17.47 5.03 -9.34
CA PHE A 13 -17.72 4.01 -10.37
C PHE A 13 -16.56 3.02 -10.52
N HIS A 14 -15.32 3.51 -10.64
CA HIS A 14 -14.16 2.65 -10.85
C HIS A 14 -13.86 1.74 -9.66
N PHE A 15 -14.06 2.21 -8.42
CA PHE A 15 -13.86 1.39 -7.23
C PHE A 15 -14.84 0.21 -7.21
N LEU A 16 -16.13 0.48 -7.46
CA LEU A 16 -17.16 -0.56 -7.53
C LEU A 16 -16.97 -1.49 -8.72
N PHE A 17 -16.64 -0.95 -9.90
CA PHE A 17 -16.36 -1.74 -11.11
C PHE A 17 -15.19 -2.71 -10.93
N TYR A 18 -14.14 -2.30 -10.22
CA TYR A 18 -13.03 -3.20 -9.93
C TYR A 18 -13.39 -4.20 -8.83
N ALA A 19 -14.21 -3.83 -7.84
CA ALA A 19 -14.66 -4.73 -6.79
C ALA A 19 -15.48 -5.93 -7.31
N THR A 20 -16.13 -5.83 -8.47
CA THR A 20 -16.86 -6.95 -9.08
C THR A 20 -15.95 -7.95 -9.81
N ARG A 21 -14.64 -7.74 -9.86
CA ARG A 21 -13.69 -8.57 -10.61
C ARG A 21 -12.78 -9.38 -9.67
N THR A 22 -12.57 -10.65 -9.96
CA THR A 22 -11.65 -11.55 -9.23
C THR A 22 -10.19 -11.33 -9.63
N LEU A 23 -9.72 -10.08 -9.58
CA LEU A 23 -8.33 -9.74 -9.84
C LEU A 23 -7.51 -9.89 -8.55
N PRO A 24 -6.22 -10.29 -8.62
CA PRO A 24 -5.34 -10.34 -7.45
C PRO A 24 -5.30 -9.02 -6.68
N ASN A 25 -5.44 -7.88 -7.38
CA ASN A 25 -5.52 -6.55 -6.77
C ASN A 25 -6.69 -6.39 -5.78
N ILE A 26 -7.82 -7.05 -6.05
CA ILE A 26 -9.03 -6.90 -5.23
C ILE A 26 -8.92 -7.74 -3.97
N PHE A 27 -8.34 -8.93 -4.08
CA PHE A 27 -7.98 -9.72 -2.90
C PHE A 27 -6.94 -9.00 -2.03
N ALA A 28 -5.92 -8.42 -2.66
CA ALA A 28 -4.92 -7.61 -1.98
C ALA A 28 -5.54 -6.37 -1.31
N LEU A 29 -6.56 -5.77 -1.93
CA LEU A 29 -7.29 -4.60 -1.40
C LEU A 29 -8.03 -4.95 -0.10
N VAL A 30 -8.64 -6.13 0.01
CA VAL A 30 -9.31 -6.57 1.24
C VAL A 30 -8.31 -6.60 2.40
N ILE A 31 -7.12 -7.15 2.19
CA ILE A 31 -6.09 -7.24 3.24
C ILE A 31 -5.48 -5.87 3.53
N ALA A 32 -5.25 -5.04 2.50
CA ALA A 32 -4.77 -3.68 2.67
C ALA A 32 -5.75 -2.83 3.52
N LEU A 33 -7.07 -2.99 3.33
CA LEU A 33 -8.08 -2.35 4.17
C LEU A 33 -8.00 -2.81 5.63
N HIS A 34 -7.73 -4.09 5.89
CA HIS A 34 -7.49 -4.59 7.25
C HIS A 34 -6.22 -4.00 7.85
N SER A 35 -5.14 -3.91 7.08
CA SER A 35 -3.91 -3.21 7.49
C SER A 35 -4.21 -1.76 7.88
N PHE A 36 -5.01 -1.03 7.09
CA PHE A 36 -5.40 0.33 7.46
C PHE A 36 -6.24 0.38 8.74
N ALA A 37 -7.16 -0.56 8.94
CA ALA A 37 -7.92 -0.65 10.19
C ALA A 37 -7.01 -0.88 11.41
N PHE A 38 -6.00 -1.76 11.29
CA PHE A 38 -5.01 -1.99 12.35
C PHE A 38 -4.08 -0.80 12.57
N TRP A 39 -3.74 -0.08 11.51
CA TRP A 39 -3.00 1.17 11.59
C TRP A 39 -3.77 2.24 12.37
N PHE A 40 -5.04 2.45 12.05
CA PHE A 40 -5.91 3.38 12.81
C PHE A 40 -6.08 2.94 14.27
N SER A 41 -6.16 1.63 14.52
CA SER A 41 -6.26 1.04 15.86
C SER A 41 -4.92 0.98 16.61
N LYS A 42 -3.82 1.44 16.00
CA LYS A 42 -2.43 1.37 16.51
C LYS A 42 -1.99 -0.04 16.95
N ARG A 43 -2.51 -1.09 16.31
CA ARG A 43 -2.12 -2.47 16.59
C ARG A 43 -0.91 -2.84 15.74
N GLU A 44 0.28 -2.56 16.26
CA GLU A 44 1.56 -2.76 15.58
C GLU A 44 1.72 -4.17 15.00
N LYS A 45 1.58 -5.21 15.84
CA LYS A 45 1.76 -6.61 15.42
C LYS A 45 0.81 -6.96 14.28
N SER A 46 -0.49 -6.71 14.45
CA SER A 46 -1.49 -7.04 13.43
C SER A 46 -1.22 -6.30 12.12
N LEU A 47 -0.85 -5.02 12.18
CA LEU A 47 -0.49 -4.23 10.99
C LEU A 47 0.68 -4.83 10.23
N VAL A 48 1.76 -5.21 10.93
CA VAL A 48 2.97 -5.77 10.31
C VAL A 48 2.66 -7.12 9.66
N TRP A 49 1.93 -7.99 10.37
CA TRP A 49 1.56 -9.31 9.86
C TRP A 49 0.64 -9.22 8.64
N THR A 50 -0.44 -8.43 8.69
CA THR A 50 -1.33 -8.29 7.52
C THR A 50 -0.64 -7.61 6.35
N SER A 51 0.30 -6.69 6.61
CA SER A 51 1.08 -6.07 5.55
C SER A 51 2.03 -7.06 4.87
N ALA A 52 2.76 -7.87 5.64
CA ALA A 52 3.64 -8.90 5.08
C ALA A 52 2.87 -9.90 4.22
N PHE A 53 1.70 -10.36 4.69
CA PHE A 53 0.83 -11.24 3.91
C PHE A 53 0.32 -10.58 2.62
N ALA A 54 -0.13 -9.32 2.68
CA ALA A 54 -0.59 -8.61 1.48
C ALA A 54 0.52 -8.46 0.42
N ILE A 55 1.75 -8.18 0.86
CA ILE A 55 2.90 -7.92 -0.01
C ILE A 55 3.41 -9.22 -0.64
N LEU A 56 3.60 -10.26 0.16
CA LEU A 56 4.33 -11.46 -0.26
C LEU A 56 3.45 -12.54 -0.91
N ILE A 57 2.16 -12.59 -0.58
CA ILE A 57 1.25 -13.59 -1.18
C ILE A 57 0.55 -13.02 -2.41
N PHE A 58 0.14 -11.74 -2.33
CA PHE A 58 -0.65 -11.16 -3.40
C PHE A 58 0.23 -10.36 -4.34
N ARG A 59 0.84 -9.27 -3.83
CA ARG A 59 1.38 -8.22 -4.69
C ARG A 59 2.49 -7.42 -4.04
N SER A 60 3.69 -7.51 -4.61
CA SER A 60 4.88 -6.84 -4.12
C SER A 60 4.79 -5.31 -4.18
N GLU A 61 4.00 -4.71 -5.07
CA GLU A 61 3.89 -3.26 -5.15
C GLU A 61 3.33 -2.60 -3.88
N LEU A 62 2.56 -3.35 -3.08
CA LEU A 62 2.03 -2.88 -1.80
C LEU A 62 3.14 -2.58 -0.80
N VAL A 63 4.37 -3.07 -1.03
CA VAL A 63 5.54 -2.75 -0.20
C VAL A 63 5.79 -1.26 -0.15
N ILE A 64 5.49 -0.55 -1.24
CA ILE A 64 5.67 0.89 -1.31
C ILE A 64 4.66 1.55 -0.37
N LEU A 65 3.35 1.24 -0.49
CA LEU A 65 2.33 1.89 0.31
C LEU A 65 2.42 1.53 1.80
N LEU A 66 2.44 0.24 2.11
CA LEU A 66 2.44 -0.26 3.49
C LEU A 66 3.80 -0.08 4.17
N GLY A 67 4.89 -0.19 3.41
CA GLY A 67 6.23 0.14 3.87
C GLY A 67 6.35 1.62 4.25
N LEU A 68 5.84 2.54 3.43
CA LEU A 68 5.82 3.97 3.77
C LEU A 68 5.02 4.26 5.04
N ILE A 69 3.88 3.59 5.26
CA ILE A 69 3.10 3.71 6.50
C ILE A 69 3.92 3.24 7.71
N LEU A 70 4.58 2.08 7.62
CA LEU A 70 5.41 1.55 8.70
C LEU A 70 6.63 2.46 8.99
N LEU A 71 7.32 2.91 7.94
CA LEU A 71 8.44 3.85 8.07
C LEU A 71 8.00 5.16 8.75
N GLN A 72 6.83 5.68 8.37
CA GLN A 72 6.29 6.88 8.99
C GLN A 72 5.99 6.67 10.49
N GLU A 73 5.39 5.55 10.87
CA GLU A 73 5.06 5.27 12.28
C GLU A 73 6.31 5.03 13.14
N VAL A 74 7.37 4.43 12.57
CA VAL A 74 8.64 4.18 13.26
C VAL A 74 9.50 5.44 13.35
N PHE A 75 9.77 6.11 12.24
CA PHE A 75 10.78 7.19 12.18
C PHE A 75 10.20 8.57 12.48
N ILE A 76 8.99 8.87 11.98
CA ILE A 76 8.41 10.21 12.11
C ILE A 76 7.59 10.31 13.39
N LYS A 77 6.67 9.37 13.61
CA LYS A 77 5.75 9.41 14.75
C LYS A 77 6.31 8.74 16.00
N GLN A 78 7.37 7.93 15.86
CA GLN A 78 8.01 7.16 16.94
C GLN A 78 7.00 6.36 17.80
N LYS A 79 5.92 5.88 17.18
CA LYS A 79 4.86 5.13 17.87
C LYS A 79 5.14 3.64 17.93
N PHE A 80 5.92 3.13 16.98
CA PHE A 80 6.31 1.72 16.90
C PHE A 80 7.80 1.56 17.10
N THR A 81 8.18 0.47 17.76
CA THR A 81 9.58 0.15 18.01
C THR A 81 10.18 -0.53 16.78
N PHE A 82 11.26 0.02 16.22
CA PHE A 82 11.93 -0.55 15.04
C PHE A 82 12.27 -2.05 15.21
N ARG A 83 12.80 -2.45 16.37
CA ARG A 83 13.10 -3.85 16.68
C ARG A 83 11.87 -4.75 16.57
N ASN A 84 10.73 -4.32 17.08
CA ASN A 84 9.50 -5.11 17.06
C ASN A 84 8.91 -5.20 15.65
N VAL A 85 8.94 -4.11 14.89
CA VAL A 85 8.54 -4.11 13.47
C VAL A 85 9.43 -5.06 12.68
N LEU A 86 10.75 -5.04 12.91
CA LEU A 86 11.69 -5.90 12.21
C LEU A 86 11.52 -7.39 12.59
N THR A 87 11.43 -7.73 13.87
CA THR A 87 11.28 -9.13 14.30
C THR A 87 9.94 -9.72 13.86
N ASN A 88 8.83 -9.01 14.07
CA ASN A 88 7.52 -9.45 13.60
C ASN A 88 7.45 -9.48 12.07
N GLY A 89 8.12 -8.53 11.39
CA GLY A 89 8.20 -8.49 9.94
C GLY A 89 8.92 -9.72 9.40
N LEU A 90 10.08 -10.08 9.95
CA LEU A 90 10.83 -11.28 9.55
C LEU A 90 10.02 -12.57 9.80
N MET A 91 9.35 -12.68 10.95
CA MET A 91 8.50 -13.84 11.26
C MET A 91 7.30 -13.95 10.31
N ALA A 92 6.60 -12.83 10.09
CA ALA A 92 5.46 -12.79 9.18
C ALA A 92 5.89 -13.11 7.75
N SER A 93 7.01 -12.55 7.28
CA SER A 93 7.57 -12.84 5.97
C SER A 93 7.95 -14.30 5.80
N GLY A 94 8.62 -14.90 6.79
CA GLY A 94 8.95 -16.32 6.77
C GLY A 94 7.70 -17.21 6.70
N SER A 95 6.65 -16.86 7.45
CA SER A 95 5.38 -17.59 7.41
C SER A 95 4.64 -17.43 6.08
N ALA A 96 4.62 -16.23 5.50
CA ALA A 96 3.95 -15.95 4.23
C ALA A 96 4.66 -16.63 3.06
N ILE A 97 5.99 -16.59 3.06
CA ILE A 97 6.83 -17.31 2.09
C ILE A 97 6.61 -18.82 2.23
N GLY A 98 6.65 -19.35 3.45
CA GLY A 98 6.40 -20.78 3.69
C GLY A 98 5.03 -21.22 3.17
N LEU A 99 3.98 -20.43 3.43
CA LEU A 99 2.64 -20.68 2.91
C LEU A 99 2.61 -20.63 1.38
N SER A 100 3.25 -19.62 0.78
CA SER A 100 3.32 -19.45 -0.67
C SER A 100 3.98 -20.66 -1.34
N ILE A 101 5.16 -21.09 -0.85
CA ILE A 101 5.86 -22.26 -1.37
C ILE A 101 5.01 -23.52 -1.26
N LEU A 102 4.34 -23.75 -0.12
CA LEU A 102 3.52 -24.95 0.09
C LEU A 102 2.34 -25.00 -0.89
N VAL A 103 1.66 -23.87 -1.07
CA VAL A 103 0.50 -23.75 -1.98
C VAL A 103 0.96 -23.88 -3.43
N ASP A 104 2.00 -23.14 -3.82
CA ASP A 104 2.50 -23.14 -5.19
C ASP A 104 3.09 -24.50 -5.58
N SER A 105 3.81 -25.16 -4.68
CA SER A 105 4.37 -26.51 -4.93
C SER A 105 3.25 -27.56 -5.09
N TRP A 106 2.15 -27.42 -4.35
CA TRP A 106 1.00 -28.32 -4.48
C TRP A 106 0.29 -28.14 -5.81
N PHE A 107 0.03 -26.90 -6.23
CA PHE A 107 -0.65 -26.61 -7.50
C PHE A 107 0.22 -26.91 -8.73
N TRP A 108 1.52 -26.64 -8.66
CA TRP A 108 2.41 -26.77 -9.82
C TRP A 108 3.10 -28.13 -9.94
N GLN A 109 2.95 -29.04 -8.96
CA GLN A 109 3.56 -30.38 -8.90
C GLN A 109 5.06 -30.42 -9.21
N ARG A 110 5.74 -29.30 -8.98
CA ARG A 110 7.18 -29.12 -9.09
C ARG A 110 7.59 -28.11 -8.03
N TRP A 111 8.80 -28.25 -7.50
CA TRP A 111 9.42 -27.20 -6.70
C TRP A 111 9.70 -26.03 -7.63
N LEU A 112 8.76 -25.10 -7.72
CA LEU A 112 8.93 -23.84 -8.40
C LEU A 112 8.71 -22.72 -7.41
N TRP A 113 9.68 -21.83 -7.36
CA TRP A 113 9.52 -20.50 -6.79
C TRP A 113 9.40 -19.55 -7.98
N PRO A 114 8.20 -19.05 -8.35
CA PRO A 114 8.04 -18.17 -9.51
C PRO A 114 8.65 -16.77 -9.31
N GLU A 115 8.78 -16.30 -8.07
CA GLU A 115 9.22 -14.93 -7.72
C GLU A 115 10.72 -14.81 -7.38
N GLY A 116 11.55 -15.71 -7.90
CA GLY A 116 12.91 -15.98 -7.41
C GLY A 116 13.98 -15.77 -8.46
N GLU A 117 13.57 -15.52 -9.69
CA GLU A 117 14.46 -15.10 -10.74
C GLU A 117 14.27 -13.62 -11.02
N THR A 118 15.31 -12.88 -10.65
CA THR A 118 15.69 -11.51 -11.05
C THR A 118 15.27 -10.35 -10.14
N PHE A 119 16.25 -9.87 -9.37
CA PHE A 119 16.38 -8.47 -8.95
C PHE A 119 17.65 -7.88 -9.59
N PRO A 120 17.63 -6.59 -10.00
CA PRO A 120 18.41 -5.62 -9.24
C PRO A 120 17.83 -4.19 -9.12
N PHE A 121 18.48 -3.42 -8.23
CA PHE A 121 18.15 -2.11 -7.63
C PHE A 121 18.98 -0.94 -8.23
N LEU A 122 18.46 0.31 -8.18
CA LEU A 122 19.11 1.64 -8.43
C LEU A 122 19.13 2.29 -9.85
N TRP A 123 18.01 2.39 -10.60
CA TRP A 123 17.96 3.25 -11.82
C TRP A 123 17.25 4.60 -11.66
N TYR A 124 16.24 4.68 -10.78
CA TYR A 124 15.29 5.79 -10.84
C TYR A 124 15.71 7.11 -10.17
N PHE A 125 16.83 7.16 -9.44
CA PHE A 125 17.28 8.40 -8.82
C PHE A 125 17.75 9.45 -9.84
N TYR A 126 18.12 9.04 -11.07
CA TYR A 126 18.78 9.92 -12.02
C TYR A 126 17.93 10.41 -13.21
N SER A 127 16.83 9.75 -13.60
CA SER A 127 16.20 10.00 -14.93
C SER A 127 14.74 10.49 -14.93
N ALA A 128 13.86 9.95 -14.08
CA ALA A 128 12.41 10.08 -14.32
C ALA A 128 11.74 11.34 -13.75
N LEU A 129 12.40 12.02 -12.81
CA LEU A 129 11.84 13.12 -12.01
C LEU A 129 11.39 14.36 -12.81
N PRO A 130 12.08 14.81 -13.88
CA PRO A 130 11.69 16.04 -14.58
C PRO A 130 10.50 15.88 -15.54
N ARG A 131 10.19 14.66 -15.99
CA ARG A 131 9.25 14.42 -17.11
C ARG A 131 7.81 14.20 -16.69
N ALA A 132 7.53 13.84 -15.44
CA ALA A 132 6.21 13.33 -15.05
C ALA A 132 5.25 14.39 -14.48
N LEU A 133 5.73 15.53 -13.96
CA LEU A 133 4.93 16.32 -13.00
C LEU A 133 4.29 17.61 -13.49
N GLY A 134 4.51 18.05 -14.74
CA GLY A 134 3.81 19.18 -15.38
C GLY A 134 3.09 20.17 -14.43
N ALA A 135 1.78 20.32 -14.58
CA ALA A 135 0.96 21.31 -13.86
C ALA A 135 0.40 20.90 -12.46
N PRO A 136 0.21 19.62 -12.07
CA PRO A 136 -0.29 19.28 -10.73
C PRO A 136 0.67 19.60 -9.57
N LEU A 137 1.95 19.90 -9.86
CA LEU A 137 2.94 20.34 -8.87
C LEU A 137 2.50 21.59 -8.09
N ILE A 138 1.64 22.42 -8.69
CA ILE A 138 1.30 23.77 -8.20
C ILE A 138 0.20 23.76 -7.13
N LEU A 139 -0.69 22.76 -7.11
CA LEU A 139 -1.84 22.70 -6.19
C LEU A 139 -1.56 21.91 -4.90
N LEU A 140 -0.53 21.05 -4.91
CA LEU A 140 -0.03 20.29 -3.77
C LEU A 140 0.32 21.11 -2.52
N PRO A 141 0.95 22.31 -2.61
CA PRO A 141 1.27 23.11 -1.43
C PRO A 141 0.03 23.69 -0.71
N ILE A 142 -1.10 23.87 -1.40
CA ILE A 142 -2.31 24.51 -0.85
C ILE A 142 -3.10 23.56 0.07
N GLY A 143 -3.14 22.26 -0.25
CA GLY A 143 -3.74 21.25 0.64
C GLY A 143 -2.87 20.96 1.87
N LEU A 144 -1.54 21.09 1.70
CA LEU A 144 -0.55 20.98 2.76
C LEU A 144 -0.48 22.24 3.65
N THR A 145 -1.42 23.19 3.61
CA THR A 145 -1.46 24.32 4.57
C THR A 145 -2.64 24.29 5.53
N ILE A 146 -3.71 23.53 5.24
CA ILE A 146 -4.99 23.62 5.99
C ILE A 146 -5.08 22.71 7.24
N ASN A 147 -4.67 21.43 7.21
CA ASN A 147 -4.84 20.53 8.37
C ASN A 147 -3.62 19.63 8.63
N ARG A 148 -2.89 19.85 9.75
CA ARG A 148 -1.60 19.18 10.01
C ARG A 148 -1.72 17.69 10.37
N ASN A 149 -2.82 17.28 11.00
CA ASN A 149 -3.03 15.89 11.45
C ASN A 149 -3.40 14.94 10.30
N ILE A 150 -4.21 15.42 9.34
CA ILE A 150 -4.68 14.64 8.18
C ILE A 150 -3.55 14.41 7.18
N ARG A 151 -2.61 15.35 7.07
CA ARG A 151 -1.39 15.17 6.26
C ARG A 151 -0.64 13.92 6.65
N SER A 152 -0.60 13.59 7.94
CA SER A 152 0.08 12.38 8.41
C SER A 152 -0.60 11.08 7.97
N LEU A 153 -1.84 11.12 7.48
CA LEU A 153 -2.56 9.95 6.93
C LEU A 153 -2.51 9.92 5.40
N VAL A 154 -2.57 11.09 4.78
CA VAL A 154 -2.61 11.25 3.32
C VAL A 154 -1.21 11.18 2.70
N LEU A 155 -0.17 11.63 3.42
CA LEU A 155 1.21 11.65 2.95
C LEU A 155 1.71 10.30 2.39
N PRO A 156 1.59 9.14 3.07
CA PRO A 156 2.05 7.88 2.52
C PRO A 156 1.28 7.46 1.26
N ASN A 157 0.01 7.83 1.13
CA ASN A 157 -0.82 7.55 -0.06
C ASN A 157 -0.41 8.42 -1.25
N ILE A 158 -0.16 9.71 -1.01
CA ILE A 158 0.37 10.61 -2.03
C ILE A 158 1.76 10.15 -2.46
N LEU A 159 2.65 9.85 -1.50
CA LEU A 159 3.99 9.34 -1.79
C LEU A 159 3.93 8.02 -2.57
N PHE A 160 3.02 7.11 -2.21
CA PHE A 160 2.79 5.89 -2.99
C PHE A 160 2.36 6.21 -4.41
N ILE A 161 1.37 7.08 -4.63
CA ILE A 161 0.95 7.46 -5.98
C ILE A 161 2.11 8.09 -6.75
N ILE A 162 2.91 8.94 -6.10
CA ILE A 162 4.09 9.56 -6.70
C ILE A 162 5.11 8.49 -7.10
N ILE A 163 5.49 7.61 -6.18
CA ILE A 163 6.48 6.54 -6.41
C ILE A 163 5.95 5.54 -7.44
N TYR A 164 4.67 5.20 -7.40
CA TYR A 164 4.06 4.24 -8.31
C TYR A 164 3.85 4.83 -9.72
N SER A 165 3.63 6.15 -9.83
CA SER A 165 3.58 6.85 -11.12
C SER A 165 4.90 6.84 -11.88
N ILE A 166 6.00 6.42 -11.23
CA ILE A 166 7.32 6.22 -11.83
C ILE A 166 7.39 4.91 -12.63
N LEU A 167 6.51 3.94 -12.37
CA LEU A 167 6.47 2.69 -13.13
C LEU A 167 5.88 2.91 -14.54
N PRO A 168 6.39 2.20 -15.57
CA PRO A 168 5.91 2.33 -16.95
C PRO A 168 4.48 1.79 -17.15
N HIS A 169 3.94 1.02 -16.21
CA HIS A 169 2.59 0.45 -16.30
C HIS A 169 1.57 1.32 -15.57
N LYS A 170 0.61 1.85 -16.34
CA LYS A 170 -0.41 2.79 -15.84
C LYS A 170 -1.78 2.16 -15.95
N GLU A 171 -2.23 1.55 -14.87
CA GLU A 171 -3.60 1.04 -14.74
C GLU A 171 -4.18 1.47 -13.40
N LEU A 172 -5.44 1.92 -13.42
CA LEU A 172 -6.12 2.45 -12.22
C LEU A 172 -6.21 1.40 -11.10
N ARG A 173 -6.23 0.12 -11.46
CA ARG A 173 -6.27 -1.01 -10.52
C ARG A 173 -5.10 -1.08 -9.54
N PHE A 174 -3.96 -0.45 -9.84
CA PHE A 174 -2.80 -0.48 -8.94
C PHE A 174 -2.83 0.62 -7.88
N ILE A 175 -3.57 1.70 -8.11
CA ILE A 175 -3.73 2.79 -7.14
C ILE A 175 -5.01 2.67 -6.32
N ILE A 176 -5.83 1.66 -6.60
CA ILE A 176 -7.14 1.45 -5.97
C ILE A 176 -7.07 1.39 -4.44
N TYR A 177 -5.93 0.95 -3.88
CA TYR A 177 -5.66 0.88 -2.45
C TYR A 177 -5.66 2.24 -1.75
N THR A 178 -5.38 3.31 -2.49
CA THR A 178 -5.30 4.66 -1.91
C THR A 178 -6.65 5.37 -1.84
N LEU A 179 -7.62 5.00 -2.69
CA LEU A 179 -8.93 5.66 -2.76
C LEU A 179 -9.65 5.69 -1.41
N PRO A 180 -9.71 4.59 -0.63
CA PRO A 180 -10.34 4.58 0.69
C PRO A 180 -9.74 5.62 1.66
N ILE A 181 -8.42 5.81 1.65
CA ILE A 181 -7.74 6.76 2.55
C ILE A 181 -7.89 8.20 2.04
N LEU A 182 -7.82 8.40 0.73
CA LEU A 182 -7.99 9.71 0.10
C LEU A 182 -9.42 10.26 0.24
N ASN A 183 -10.41 9.41 0.49
CA ASN A 183 -11.78 9.82 0.78
C ASN A 183 -11.95 10.36 2.22
N ILE A 184 -10.99 10.14 3.13
CA ILE A 184 -11.09 10.54 4.55
C ILE A 184 -11.16 12.07 4.75
N PRO A 185 -10.28 12.90 4.13
CA PRO A 185 -10.34 14.35 4.27
C PRO A 185 -11.63 14.96 3.70
N ILE A 186 -12.22 14.32 2.69
CA ILE A 186 -13.45 14.78 2.00
C ILE A 186 -14.69 14.48 2.86
N ALA A 187 -14.62 13.47 3.71
CA ALA A 187 -15.75 13.00 4.53
C ALA A 187 -15.79 13.60 5.96
N GLN A 188 -14.96 14.61 6.25
CA GLN A 188 -14.90 15.29 7.55
C GLN A 188 -15.97 16.36 7.71
#